data_AF-A0A3B1A0K4-F1
#
_entry.id   AF-A0A3B1A0K4-F1
#
_cell.length_a   1.000
_cell.length_b   1.000
_cell.length_c   1.000
_cell.angle_alpha   90.00
_cell.angle_beta   90.00
_cell.angle_gamma   90.00
#
_symmetry.space_group_name_H-M   'P 1'
#
loop_
_entity.id
_entity.type
_entity.pdbx_description
1 polymer ?
#
loop_
_entity_poly.entity_id
_entity_poly.type
_entity_poly.pdbx_seq_one_letter_code
_entity_poly.pdbx_strand_id
1 'polypeptide(L)'
;MAKECSMSFQQRSLFQQGFQRFSPDELKQLEWGLRFTPAACSLIAAYGLYMQQPYILFAVAVLGIWAFFFPAAHPMDLIYNHLIRPLFGAVKLPENPLQRRLACLSAGLMNVATGSLFMFNMPVAALVVGGSLLVLQAIVIFTHFCTLSWMYEGVMRLAGKWQKPIDVNEAQNHLSGGAKLIDVRSQNEFAKSSLAGAINLPLEDLEHLVDEFKQGVCLLFCNSGTRSHIASEKLKEHGIEDIHNLGDFNRAKEIVAASA
;
A
#
# COMPACT_ATOMS: atom_id res chain seq x y z
N MET A 1 19.08 24.82 0.45
CA MET A 1 18.76 23.62 1.26
C MET A 1 17.54 22.96 0.65
N ALA A 2 17.74 21.96 -0.21
CA ALA A 2 16.64 21.30 -0.92
C ALA A 2 15.90 20.35 0.04
N LYS A 3 14.58 20.51 0.17
CA LYS A 3 13.71 19.59 0.91
C LYS A 3 13.86 18.20 0.28
N GLU A 4 14.34 17.22 1.05
CA GLU A 4 14.33 15.81 0.70
C GLU A 4 12.96 15.43 0.10
N CYS A 5 12.95 14.92 -1.13
CA CYS A 5 11.75 14.42 -1.79
C CYS A 5 11.39 13.04 -1.21
N SER A 6 11.19 13.00 0.10
CA SER A 6 10.78 11.82 0.84
C SER A 6 9.26 11.77 0.88
N MET A 7 8.68 10.60 0.63
CA MET A 7 7.24 10.39 0.84
C MET A 7 6.87 10.85 2.26
N SER A 8 5.76 11.59 2.37
CA SER A 8 5.15 11.94 3.65
C SER A 8 4.81 10.67 4.43
N PHE A 9 4.61 10.80 5.74
CA PHE A 9 4.19 9.67 6.56
C PHE A 9 2.90 9.02 6.01
N GLN A 10 1.91 9.83 5.64
CA GLN A 10 0.63 9.37 5.07
C GLN A 10 0.83 8.60 3.76
N GLN A 11 1.68 9.13 2.87
CA GLN A 11 2.01 8.47 1.60
C GLN A 11 2.70 7.13 1.84
N ARG A 12 3.66 7.04 2.78
CA ARG A 12 4.31 5.77 3.15
C ARG A 12 3.31 4.76 3.71
N SER A 13 2.35 5.21 4.51
CA SER A 13 1.33 4.32 5.07
C SER A 13 0.31 3.85 4.03
N LEU A 14 -0.11 4.70 3.09
CA LEU A 14 -0.93 4.30 1.95
C LEU A 14 -0.20 3.30 1.05
N PHE A 15 1.08 3.55 0.84
CA PHE A 15 1.96 2.65 0.11
C PHE A 15 2.03 1.27 0.80
N GLN A 16 2.19 1.22 2.13
CA GLN A 16 2.14 -0.02 2.92
C GLN A 16 0.78 -0.73 2.87
N GLN A 17 -0.31 0.01 2.70
CA GLN A 17 -1.64 -0.55 2.47
C GLN A 17 -1.83 -1.16 1.07
N GLY A 18 -0.80 -1.15 0.21
CA GLY A 18 -0.83 -1.80 -1.09
C GLY A 18 -1.09 -0.86 -2.27
N PHE A 19 -1.18 0.46 -2.05
CA PHE A 19 -1.30 1.46 -3.12
C PHE A 19 0.05 1.77 -3.78
N GLN A 20 0.80 0.72 -4.08
CA GLN A 20 2.22 0.84 -4.38
C GLN A 20 2.48 1.23 -5.84
N ARG A 21 1.47 1.08 -6.71
CA ARG A 21 1.50 1.46 -8.13
C ARG A 21 1.35 2.97 -8.37
N PHE A 22 1.07 3.76 -7.33
CA PHE A 22 0.79 5.19 -7.45
C PHE A 22 2.03 6.02 -7.09
N SER A 23 2.25 7.10 -7.83
CA SER A 23 3.25 8.12 -7.52
C SER A 23 2.90 8.89 -6.23
N PRO A 24 3.87 9.58 -5.60
CA PRO A 24 3.57 10.38 -4.41
C PRO A 24 2.49 11.45 -4.63
N ASP A 25 2.46 12.06 -5.82
CA ASP A 25 1.47 13.10 -6.15
C ASP A 25 0.07 12.50 -6.31
N GLU A 26 -0.06 11.33 -6.94
CA GLU A 26 -1.34 10.60 -7.01
C GLU A 26 -1.79 10.11 -5.64
N LEU A 27 -0.89 9.57 -4.82
CA LEU A 27 -1.20 9.16 -3.44
C LEU A 27 -1.77 10.33 -2.64
N LYS A 28 -1.19 11.53 -2.79
CA LYS A 28 -1.68 12.75 -2.15
C LYS A 28 -3.11 13.10 -2.59
N GLN A 29 -3.44 12.91 -3.87
CA GLN A 29 -4.80 13.14 -4.38
C GLN A 29 -5.80 12.10 -3.83
N LEU A 30 -5.34 10.87 -3.58
CA LEU A 30 -6.17 9.78 -3.04
C LEU A 30 -6.40 9.90 -1.53
N GLU A 31 -5.52 10.56 -0.77
CA GLU A 31 -5.58 10.64 0.70
C GLU A 31 -6.98 11.00 1.22
N TRP A 32 -7.59 12.06 0.68
CA TRP A 32 -8.90 12.52 1.15
C TRP A 32 -10.00 11.50 0.89
N GLY A 33 -10.06 10.94 -0.32
CA GLY A 33 -11.08 9.94 -0.68
C GLY A 33 -10.94 8.66 0.13
N LEU A 34 -9.70 8.20 0.37
CA LEU A 34 -9.44 6.96 1.09
C LEU A 34 -9.83 7.00 2.58
N ARG A 35 -10.07 8.20 3.14
CA ARG A 35 -10.60 8.40 4.49
C ARG A 35 -12.11 8.25 4.57
N PHE A 36 -12.84 8.42 3.45
CA PHE A 36 -14.30 8.42 3.45
C PHE A 36 -14.88 7.11 3.97
N THR A 37 -14.50 5.98 3.36
CA THR A 37 -15.02 4.65 3.69
C THR A 37 -14.78 4.25 5.15
N PRO A 38 -13.56 4.31 5.71
CA PRO A 38 -13.36 4.00 7.12
C PRO A 38 -14.07 5.00 8.05
N ALA A 39 -14.18 6.29 7.69
CA ALA A 39 -14.93 7.25 8.49
C ALA A 39 -16.44 6.94 8.52
N ALA A 40 -17.04 6.66 7.37
CA ALA A 40 -18.45 6.30 7.27
C ALA A 40 -18.77 5.02 8.06
N CYS A 41 -17.98 3.97 7.87
CA CYS A 41 -18.14 2.72 8.63
C CYS A 41 -17.91 2.91 10.13
N SER A 42 -16.92 3.73 10.53
CA SER A 42 -16.64 4.05 11.94
C SER A 42 -17.79 4.78 12.60
N LEU A 43 -18.43 5.74 11.91
CA LEU A 43 -19.58 6.47 12.46
C LEU A 43 -20.76 5.54 12.71
N ILE A 44 -21.04 4.63 11.79
CA ILE A 44 -22.12 3.63 11.95
C ILE A 44 -21.78 2.66 13.09
N ALA A 45 -20.54 2.18 13.15
CA ALA A 45 -20.08 1.31 14.24
C ALA A 45 -20.13 2.00 15.61
N ALA A 46 -19.71 3.27 15.69
CA ALA A 46 -19.77 4.07 16.90
C ALA A 46 -21.22 4.28 17.36
N TYR A 47 -22.14 4.52 16.43
CA TYR A 47 -23.57 4.58 16.73
C TYR A 47 -24.11 3.24 17.25
N GLY A 48 -23.76 2.12 16.61
CA GLY A 48 -24.13 0.78 17.06
C GLY A 48 -23.58 0.45 18.45
N LEU A 49 -22.35 0.86 18.73
CA LEU A 49 -21.71 0.68 20.04
C LEU A 49 -22.38 1.54 21.13
N TYR A 50 -22.66 2.81 20.82
CA TYR A 50 -23.33 3.75 21.74
C TYR A 50 -24.74 3.29 22.09
N MET A 51 -25.52 2.86 21.09
CA MET A 51 -26.88 2.35 21.28
C MET A 51 -26.92 0.90 21.80
N GLN A 52 -25.77 0.24 21.92
CA GLN A 52 -25.63 -1.18 22.27
C GLN A 52 -26.48 -2.10 21.37
N GLN A 53 -26.56 -1.77 20.08
CA GLN A 53 -27.39 -2.48 19.09
C GLN A 53 -26.55 -3.45 18.27
N PRO A 54 -26.65 -4.78 18.51
CA PRO A 54 -25.81 -5.76 17.82
C PRO A 54 -26.06 -5.82 16.31
N TYR A 55 -27.31 -5.60 15.87
CA TYR A 55 -27.67 -5.65 14.45
C TYR A 55 -27.01 -4.55 13.60
N ILE A 56 -26.77 -3.37 14.18
CA ILE A 56 -26.05 -2.29 13.49
C ILE A 56 -24.58 -2.67 13.27
N LEU A 57 -23.97 -3.30 14.28
CA LEU A 57 -22.60 -3.80 14.20
C LEU A 57 -22.48 -4.93 13.18
N PHE A 58 -23.43 -5.86 13.14
CA PHE A 58 -23.47 -6.89 12.11
C PHE A 58 -23.66 -6.32 10.70
N ALA A 59 -24.50 -5.30 10.53
CA ALA A 59 -24.66 -4.63 9.25
C ALA A 59 -23.35 -3.99 8.76
N VAL A 60 -22.61 -3.30 9.63
CA VAL A 60 -21.27 -2.79 9.29
C VAL A 60 -20.26 -3.92 9.05
N ALA A 61 -20.36 -5.01 9.80
CA ALA A 61 -19.47 -6.15 9.63
C ALA A 61 -19.57 -6.74 8.21
N VAL A 62 -20.78 -6.82 7.66
CA VAL A 62 -21.02 -7.25 6.28
C VAL A 62 -20.25 -6.37 5.30
N LEU A 63 -20.24 -5.04 5.48
CA LEU A 63 -19.47 -4.13 4.62
C LEU A 63 -17.97 -4.42 4.66
N GLY A 64 -17.41 -4.62 5.87
CA GLY A 64 -16.00 -4.96 6.05
C GLY A 64 -15.62 -6.29 5.43
N ILE A 65 -16.45 -7.32 5.60
CA ILE A 65 -16.24 -8.65 5.01
C ILE A 65 -16.42 -8.61 3.48
N TRP A 66 -17.40 -7.86 2.98
CA TRP A 66 -17.66 -7.70 1.55
C TRP A 66 -16.44 -7.14 0.80
N ALA A 67 -15.76 -6.16 1.40
CA ALA A 67 -14.51 -5.61 0.87
C ALA A 67 -13.48 -6.69 0.52
N PHE A 68 -13.43 -7.76 1.30
CA PHE A 68 -12.49 -8.85 1.08
C PHE A 68 -12.82 -9.62 -0.20
N PHE A 69 -14.08 -9.86 -0.53
CA PHE A 69 -14.43 -10.66 -1.72
C PHE A 69 -14.57 -9.82 -2.99
N PHE A 70 -14.86 -8.52 -2.86
CA PHE A 70 -15.15 -7.64 -3.99
C PHE A 70 -14.27 -6.39 -3.98
N PRO A 71 -13.02 -6.47 -4.51
CA PRO A 71 -12.03 -5.39 -4.45
C PRO A 71 -12.50 -4.06 -5.03
N ALA A 72 -13.30 -4.11 -6.10
CA ALA A 72 -13.78 -2.95 -6.86
C ALA A 72 -15.19 -2.48 -6.48
N ALA A 73 -15.89 -3.20 -5.59
CA ALA A 73 -17.33 -3.00 -5.35
C ALA A 73 -17.68 -2.87 -3.87
N HIS A 74 -16.80 -2.26 -3.07
CA HIS A 74 -17.14 -1.90 -1.70
C HIS A 74 -18.29 -0.87 -1.70
N PRO A 75 -19.42 -1.09 -0.99
CA PRO A 75 -20.58 -0.19 -1.06
C PRO A 75 -20.27 1.27 -0.73
N MET A 76 -19.48 1.53 0.32
CA MET A 76 -19.04 2.90 0.65
C MET A 76 -18.12 3.52 -0.42
N ASP A 77 -17.24 2.75 -1.07
CA ASP A 77 -16.41 3.27 -2.17
C ASP A 77 -17.29 3.60 -3.39
N LEU A 78 -18.35 2.82 -3.64
CA LEU A 78 -19.33 3.12 -4.70
C LEU A 78 -20.12 4.39 -4.39
N ILE A 79 -20.58 4.55 -3.14
CA ILE A 79 -21.22 5.80 -2.68
C ILE A 79 -20.27 6.98 -2.87
N TYR A 80 -19.01 6.83 -2.48
CA TYR A 80 -18.00 7.87 -2.70
C TYR A 80 -17.86 8.20 -4.19
N ASN A 81 -17.66 7.18 -5.03
CA ASN A 81 -17.40 7.36 -6.46
C ASN A 81 -18.60 7.89 -7.26
N HIS A 82 -19.83 7.63 -6.83
CA HIS A 82 -21.02 8.05 -7.57
C HIS A 82 -21.69 9.29 -6.98
N LEU A 83 -21.63 9.51 -5.67
CA LEU A 83 -22.36 10.58 -5.00
C LEU A 83 -21.42 11.65 -4.42
N ILE A 84 -20.33 11.27 -3.77
CA ILE A 84 -19.50 12.22 -3.03
C ILE A 84 -18.48 12.91 -3.93
N ARG A 85 -17.66 12.16 -4.68
CA ARG A 85 -16.58 12.74 -5.49
C ARG A 85 -17.04 13.81 -6.48
N PRO A 86 -18.22 13.72 -7.16
CA PRO A 86 -18.61 14.74 -8.13
C PRO A 86 -18.91 16.10 -7.48
N LEU A 87 -19.35 16.10 -6.21
CA LEU A 87 -19.67 17.32 -5.46
C LEU A 87 -18.42 18.12 -5.09
N PHE A 88 -17.25 17.47 -5.03
CA PHE A 88 -15.99 18.07 -4.59
C PHE A 88 -14.90 18.07 -5.67
N GLY A 89 -15.20 17.63 -6.90
CA GLY A 89 -14.21 17.49 -7.96
C GLY A 89 -13.07 16.52 -7.60
N ALA A 90 -13.34 15.52 -6.77
CA ALA A 90 -12.34 14.61 -6.24
C ALA A 90 -12.03 13.44 -7.18
N VAL A 91 -10.86 12.80 -6.97
CA VAL A 91 -10.38 11.69 -7.80
C VAL A 91 -11.17 10.41 -7.52
N LYS A 92 -11.34 9.56 -8.54
CA LYS A 92 -11.98 8.24 -8.40
C LYS A 92 -11.12 7.35 -7.50
N LEU A 93 -11.75 6.67 -6.54
CA LEU A 93 -11.05 5.65 -5.77
C LEU A 93 -10.73 4.43 -6.64
N PRO A 94 -9.49 3.94 -6.60
CA PRO A 94 -9.09 2.70 -7.24
C PRO A 94 -9.60 1.48 -6.46
N GLU A 95 -9.45 0.31 -7.05
CA GLU A 95 -9.75 -0.98 -6.40
C GLU A 95 -8.91 -1.20 -5.14
N ASN A 96 -9.49 -1.91 -4.17
CA ASN A 96 -8.86 -2.17 -2.89
C ASN A 96 -7.74 -3.21 -3.00
N PRO A 97 -6.48 -2.86 -2.69
CA PRO A 97 -5.39 -3.82 -2.64
C PRO A 97 -5.58 -4.82 -1.48
N LEU A 98 -4.86 -5.94 -1.55
CA LEU A 98 -5.01 -7.06 -0.60
C LEU A 98 -4.83 -6.64 0.86
N GLN A 99 -3.83 -5.81 1.17
CA GLN A 99 -3.53 -5.38 2.54
C GLN A 99 -4.69 -4.57 3.13
N ARG A 100 -5.27 -3.64 2.35
CA ARG A 100 -6.48 -2.90 2.74
C ARG A 100 -7.70 -3.81 2.89
N ARG A 101 -7.86 -4.81 2.01
CA ARG A 101 -8.94 -5.82 2.10
C ARG A 101 -8.85 -6.66 3.38
N LEU A 102 -7.65 -7.07 3.76
CA LEU A 102 -7.41 -7.76 5.03
C LEU A 102 -7.77 -6.88 6.23
N ALA A 103 -7.48 -5.58 6.17
CA ALA A 103 -7.83 -4.63 7.22
C ALA A 103 -9.37 -4.50 7.36
N CYS A 104 -10.09 -4.40 6.24
CA CYS A 104 -11.55 -4.38 6.24
C CYS A 104 -12.15 -5.69 6.76
N LEU A 105 -11.59 -6.85 6.38
CA LEU A 105 -12.01 -8.15 6.89
C LEU A 105 -11.85 -8.23 8.42
N SER A 106 -10.68 -7.84 8.93
CA SER A 106 -10.41 -7.82 10.37
C SER A 106 -11.38 -6.90 11.12
N ALA A 107 -11.62 -5.69 10.60
CA ALA A 107 -12.60 -4.77 11.16
C ALA A 107 -14.03 -5.35 11.13
N GLY A 108 -14.39 -6.09 10.07
CA GLY A 108 -15.65 -6.81 9.98
C GLY A 108 -15.79 -7.88 11.06
N LEU A 109 -14.76 -8.73 11.23
CA LEU A 109 -14.73 -9.76 12.27
C LEU A 109 -14.78 -9.19 13.69
N MET A 110 -14.11 -8.06 13.94
CA MET A 110 -14.20 -7.35 15.21
C MET A 110 -15.62 -6.85 15.49
N ASN A 111 -16.33 -6.31 14.48
CA ASN A 111 -17.74 -5.92 14.63
C ASN A 111 -18.66 -7.13 14.89
N VAL A 112 -18.42 -8.28 14.24
CA VAL A 112 -19.14 -9.54 14.55
C VAL A 112 -18.90 -9.93 16.00
N ALA A 113 -17.66 -9.88 16.48
CA ALA A 113 -17.32 -10.19 17.86
C ALA A 113 -18.03 -9.22 18.83
N THR A 114 -17.97 -7.91 18.58
CA THR A 114 -18.66 -6.89 19.40
C THR A 114 -20.17 -7.12 19.44
N GLY A 115 -20.82 -7.33 18.29
CA GLY A 115 -22.26 -7.60 18.23
C GLY A 115 -22.65 -8.89 18.97
N SER A 116 -21.84 -9.94 18.82
CA SER A 116 -22.07 -11.21 19.52
C SER A 116 -21.94 -11.06 21.04
N LEU A 117 -20.96 -10.29 21.51
CA LEU A 117 -20.79 -10.01 22.94
C LEU A 117 -21.99 -9.27 23.55
N PHE A 118 -22.61 -8.34 22.81
CA PHE A 118 -23.87 -7.74 23.24
C PHE A 118 -25.02 -8.78 23.31
N MET A 119 -25.11 -9.70 22.35
CA MET A 119 -26.12 -10.78 22.38
C MET A 119 -25.95 -11.72 23.58
N PHE A 120 -24.71 -11.97 24.01
CA PHE A 120 -24.41 -12.77 25.20
C PHE A 120 -24.49 -11.98 26.51
N ASN A 121 -25.02 -10.76 26.49
CA ASN A 121 -25.14 -9.88 27.66
C ASN A 121 -23.78 -9.60 28.33
N MET A 122 -22.72 -9.45 27.53
CA MET A 122 -21.35 -9.09 27.95
C MET A 122 -20.98 -7.67 27.49
N PRO A 123 -21.68 -6.61 27.96
CA PRO A 123 -21.54 -5.26 27.41
C PRO A 123 -20.15 -4.66 27.64
N VAL A 124 -19.49 -4.95 28.77
CA VAL A 124 -18.14 -4.44 29.05
C VAL A 124 -17.13 -5.01 28.03
N ALA A 125 -17.19 -6.31 27.76
CA ALA A 125 -16.32 -6.92 26.75
C ALA A 125 -16.60 -6.37 25.34
N ALA A 126 -17.88 -6.18 25.01
CA ALA A 126 -18.28 -5.55 23.74
C ALA A 126 -17.69 -4.14 23.61
N LEU A 127 -17.80 -3.31 24.65
CA LEU A 127 -17.24 -1.96 24.68
C LEU A 127 -15.71 -1.94 24.53
N VAL A 128 -15.01 -2.90 25.13
CA VAL A 128 -13.55 -3.03 24.97
C VAL A 128 -13.17 -3.35 23.52
N VAL A 129 -13.81 -4.37 22.92
CA VAL A 129 -13.51 -4.80 21.54
C VAL A 129 -13.91 -3.73 20.53
N GLY A 130 -15.14 -3.20 20.64
CA GLY A 130 -15.67 -2.17 19.75
C GLY A 130 -14.94 -0.84 19.91
N GLY A 131 -14.61 -0.44 21.14
CA GLY A 131 -13.82 0.75 21.43
C GLY A 131 -12.42 0.65 20.84
N SER A 132 -11.76 -0.51 20.99
CA SER A 132 -10.45 -0.76 20.38
C SER A 132 -10.49 -0.68 18.85
N LEU A 133 -11.55 -1.21 18.22
CA LEU A 133 -11.76 -1.06 16.78
C LEU A 133 -11.89 0.42 16.38
N LEU A 134 -12.67 1.23 17.10
CA LEU A 134 -12.83 2.65 16.81
C LEU A 134 -11.52 3.43 16.95
N VAL A 135 -10.68 3.10 17.94
CA VAL A 135 -9.34 3.69 18.09
C VAL A 135 -8.46 3.35 16.89
N LEU A 136 -8.42 2.07 16.49
CA LEU A 136 -7.65 1.66 15.31
C LEU A 136 -8.14 2.35 14.03
N GLN A 137 -9.46 2.49 13.85
CA GLN A 137 -10.00 3.21 12.70
C GLN A 137 -9.69 4.71 12.74
N ALA A 138 -9.74 5.35 13.90
CA ALA A 138 -9.35 6.75 14.05
C ALA A 138 -7.89 6.96 13.59
N ILE A 139 -6.96 6.08 13.98
CA ILE A 139 -5.57 6.13 13.52
C ILE A 139 -5.51 6.07 11.99
N VAL A 140 -6.22 5.13 11.36
CA VAL A 140 -6.26 5.01 9.89
C VAL A 140 -6.84 6.26 9.23
N ILE A 141 -7.94 6.80 9.76
CA ILE A 141 -8.64 7.98 9.22
C ILE A 141 -7.74 9.23 9.27
N PHE A 142 -7.00 9.43 10.36
CA PHE A 142 -6.20 10.64 10.53
C PHE A 142 -4.79 10.53 9.93
N THR A 143 -4.22 9.32 9.88
CA THR A 143 -2.80 9.14 9.57
C THR A 143 -2.52 8.22 8.38
N HIS A 144 -3.52 7.49 7.89
CA HIS A 144 -3.37 6.35 6.99
C HIS A 144 -2.51 5.19 7.54
N PHE A 145 -2.02 5.26 8.78
CA PHE A 145 -1.34 4.12 9.38
C PHE A 145 -2.33 3.00 9.69
N CYS A 146 -2.07 1.80 9.17
CA CYS A 146 -2.88 0.62 9.42
C CYS A 146 -2.02 -0.45 10.09
N THR A 147 -2.31 -0.75 11.36
CA THR A 147 -1.59 -1.75 12.15
C THR A 147 -1.53 -3.10 11.45
N LEU A 148 -2.62 -3.54 10.81
CA LEU A 148 -2.64 -4.84 10.13
C LEU A 148 -1.74 -4.86 8.89
N SER A 149 -1.69 -3.79 8.09
CA SER A 149 -0.78 -3.69 6.95
C SER A 149 0.68 -3.70 7.41
N TRP A 150 0.98 -3.04 8.53
CA TRP A 150 2.31 -3.10 9.16
C TRP A 150 2.67 -4.50 9.66
N MET A 151 1.74 -5.19 10.32
CA MET A 151 1.93 -6.58 10.75
C MET A 151 2.14 -7.51 9.54
N TYR A 152 1.35 -7.35 8.47
CA TYR A 152 1.49 -8.13 7.24
C TYR A 152 2.88 -7.97 6.64
N GLU A 153 3.37 -6.73 6.49
CA GLU A 153 4.73 -6.47 6.03
C GLU A 153 5.78 -7.13 6.93
N GLY A 154 5.64 -7.00 8.26
CA GLY A 154 6.53 -7.65 9.23
C GLY A 154 6.57 -9.17 9.08
N VAL A 155 5.41 -9.82 8.94
CA VAL A 155 5.30 -11.27 8.72
C VAL A 155 5.94 -11.69 7.41
N MET A 156 5.70 -10.94 6.32
CA MET A 156 6.30 -11.25 5.02
C MET A 156 7.83 -11.12 5.05
N ARG A 157 8.36 -10.13 5.79
CA ARG A 157 9.81 -9.97 6.04
C ARG A 157 10.38 -11.15 6.81
N LEU A 158 9.71 -11.58 7.88
CA LEU A 158 10.12 -12.74 8.70
C LEU A 158 10.05 -14.05 7.92
N ALA A 159 9.05 -14.23 7.08
CA ALA A 159 8.87 -15.42 6.25
C ALA A 159 9.87 -15.50 5.08
N GLY A 160 10.76 -14.52 4.91
CA GLY A 160 11.69 -14.45 3.77
C GLY A 160 11.00 -14.26 2.41
N LYS A 161 9.67 -14.10 2.39
CA LYS A 161 8.86 -13.86 1.19
C LYS A 161 8.82 -12.39 0.79
N TRP A 162 9.44 -11.52 1.58
CA TRP A 162 9.78 -10.17 1.16
C TRP A 162 11.07 -10.27 0.35
N GLN A 163 11.03 -10.08 -0.98
CA GLN A 163 12.24 -10.22 -1.79
C GLN A 163 13.30 -9.27 -1.26
N LYS A 164 14.36 -9.86 -0.70
CA LYS A 164 15.52 -9.14 -0.25
C LYS A 164 16.22 -8.56 -1.47
N PRO A 165 16.74 -7.33 -1.38
CA PRO A 165 17.63 -6.82 -2.41
C PRO A 165 18.79 -7.80 -2.65
N ILE A 166 19.23 -7.92 -3.91
CA ILE A 166 20.38 -8.73 -4.32
C ILE A 166 21.63 -8.38 -3.50
N ASP A 167 22.55 -9.33 -3.27
CA ASP A 167 23.79 -9.07 -2.53
C ASP A 167 24.60 -7.92 -3.14
N VAL A 168 25.36 -7.20 -2.31
CA VAL A 168 26.16 -6.05 -2.77
C VAL A 168 27.21 -6.47 -3.79
N ASN A 169 27.95 -7.56 -3.54
CA ASN A 169 29.01 -7.99 -4.45
C ASN A 169 28.42 -8.50 -5.76
N GLU A 170 27.30 -9.20 -5.70
CA GLU A 170 26.57 -9.67 -6.87
C GLU A 170 26.03 -8.50 -7.70
N ALA A 171 25.46 -7.48 -7.06
CA ALA A 171 25.03 -6.25 -7.73
C ALA A 171 26.20 -5.55 -8.45
N GLN A 172 27.36 -5.44 -7.80
CA GLN A 172 28.55 -4.84 -8.37
C GLN A 172 29.05 -5.64 -9.58
N ASN A 173 29.09 -6.97 -9.47
CA ASN A 173 29.47 -7.85 -10.58
C ASN A 173 28.54 -7.67 -11.78
N HIS A 174 27.23 -7.58 -11.57
CA HIS A 174 26.28 -7.30 -12.63
C HIS A 174 26.50 -5.92 -13.25
N LEU A 175 26.71 -4.87 -12.44
CA LEU A 175 27.02 -3.52 -12.95
C LEU A 175 28.30 -3.51 -13.80
N SER A 176 29.38 -4.14 -13.32
CA SER A 176 30.63 -4.28 -14.08
C SER A 176 30.46 -5.13 -15.35
N GLY A 177 29.52 -6.08 -15.35
CA GLY A 177 29.12 -6.88 -16.51
C GLY A 177 28.20 -6.16 -17.49
N GLY A 178 27.88 -4.86 -17.27
CA GLY A 178 27.03 -4.07 -18.16
C GLY A 178 25.53 -4.17 -17.87
N ALA A 179 25.13 -4.56 -16.66
CA ALA A 179 23.73 -4.58 -16.28
C ALA A 179 23.10 -3.18 -16.36
N LYS A 180 21.86 -3.12 -16.83
CA LYS A 180 21.07 -1.89 -16.90
C LYS A 180 20.62 -1.52 -15.49
N LEU A 181 20.99 -0.32 -15.04
CA LEU A 181 20.50 0.23 -13.79
C LEU A 181 19.16 0.93 -14.03
N ILE A 182 18.07 0.38 -13.50
CA ILE A 182 16.72 0.86 -13.76
C ILE A 182 16.14 1.55 -12.53
N ASP A 183 15.82 2.83 -12.66
CA ASP A 183 15.13 3.61 -11.64
C ASP A 183 13.62 3.55 -11.89
N VAL A 184 12.89 2.83 -11.05
CA VAL A 184 11.42 2.68 -11.18
C VAL A 184 10.62 3.75 -10.45
N ARG A 185 11.28 4.83 -10.02
CA ARG A 185 10.60 6.01 -9.48
C ARG A 185 9.93 6.82 -10.60
N SER A 186 9.09 7.77 -10.22
CA SER A 186 8.46 8.69 -11.18
C SER A 186 9.51 9.55 -11.89
N GLN A 187 9.16 10.05 -13.08
CA GLN A 187 10.02 10.97 -13.84
C GLN A 187 10.41 12.21 -13.02
N ASN A 188 9.47 12.73 -12.21
CA ASN A 188 9.72 13.86 -11.31
C ASN A 188 10.77 13.55 -10.23
N GLU A 189 10.78 12.34 -9.68
CA GLU A 189 11.80 11.91 -8.72
C GLU A 189 13.17 11.75 -9.38
N PHE A 190 13.21 11.18 -10.58
CA PHE A 190 14.42 10.99 -11.37
C PHE A 190 15.04 12.33 -11.79
N ALA A 191 14.22 13.28 -12.26
CA ALA A 191 14.66 14.61 -12.66
C ALA A 191 15.22 15.42 -11.48
N LYS A 192 14.74 15.18 -10.25
CA LYS A 192 15.26 15.83 -9.03
C LYS A 192 16.61 15.27 -8.61
N SER A 193 16.78 13.96 -8.70
CA SER A 193 18.06 13.28 -8.45
C SER A 193 18.06 11.91 -9.10
N SER A 194 19.15 11.55 -9.76
CA SER A 194 19.34 10.24 -10.39
C SER A 194 20.72 9.70 -10.08
N LEU A 195 20.91 8.39 -10.33
CA LEU A 195 22.22 7.76 -10.31
C LEU A 195 22.82 7.80 -11.71
N ALA A 196 24.13 7.96 -11.81
CA ALA A 196 24.82 7.96 -13.10
C ALA A 196 24.57 6.64 -13.83
N GLY A 197 24.23 6.72 -15.13
CA GLY A 197 23.91 5.56 -15.94
C GLY A 197 22.55 4.90 -15.64
N ALA A 198 21.76 5.42 -14.69
CA ALA A 198 20.42 4.91 -14.45
C ALA A 198 19.46 5.33 -15.57
N ILE A 199 18.61 4.39 -16.00
CA ILE A 199 17.51 4.60 -16.94
C ILE A 199 16.22 4.69 -16.14
N ASN A 200 15.45 5.76 -16.33
CA ASN A 200 14.16 5.89 -15.65
C ASN A 200 13.06 5.15 -16.41
N LEU A 201 12.51 4.11 -15.79
CA LEU A 201 11.35 3.37 -16.28
C LEU A 201 10.35 3.27 -15.12
N PRO A 202 9.47 4.28 -14.95
CA PRO A 202 8.52 4.32 -13.84
C PRO A 202 7.71 3.03 -13.71
N LEU A 203 7.47 2.59 -12.47
CA LEU A 203 6.71 1.35 -12.17
C LEU A 203 5.36 1.27 -12.91
N GLU A 204 4.71 2.41 -13.11
CA GLU A 204 3.43 2.53 -13.81
C GLU A 204 3.51 2.23 -15.31
N ASP A 205 4.64 2.53 -15.94
CA ASP A 205 4.84 2.36 -17.39
C ASP A 205 5.37 0.96 -17.74
N LEU A 206 5.79 0.17 -16.75
CA LEU A 206 6.46 -1.12 -16.97
C LEU A 206 5.64 -2.12 -17.78
N GLU A 207 4.31 -2.12 -17.62
CA GLU A 207 3.43 -3.03 -18.39
C GLU A 207 3.48 -2.76 -19.90
N HIS A 208 3.79 -1.53 -20.31
CA HIS A 208 3.92 -1.14 -21.70
C HIS A 208 5.36 -1.23 -22.22
N LEU A 209 6.32 -1.38 -21.31
CA LEU A 209 7.75 -1.35 -21.58
C LEU A 209 8.43 -2.70 -21.30
N VAL A 210 7.67 -3.78 -21.15
CA VAL A 210 8.16 -5.13 -20.85
C VAL A 210 9.28 -5.56 -21.81
N ASP A 211 9.19 -5.19 -23.09
CA ASP A 211 10.20 -5.54 -24.10
C ASP A 211 11.59 -4.94 -23.83
N GLU A 212 11.68 -3.79 -23.15
CA GLU A 212 12.94 -3.13 -22.79
C GLU A 212 13.78 -3.97 -21.81
N PHE A 213 13.12 -4.86 -21.08
CA PHE A 213 13.70 -5.72 -20.05
C PHE A 213 14.09 -7.11 -20.57
N LYS A 214 13.72 -7.47 -21.81
CA LYS A 214 14.04 -8.80 -22.38
C LYS A 214 15.52 -8.99 -22.72
N GLN A 215 16.30 -7.92 -22.74
CA GLN A 215 17.70 -7.95 -23.13
C GLN A 215 18.61 -7.49 -22.00
N GLY A 216 19.39 -8.45 -21.48
CA GLY A 216 20.42 -8.24 -20.48
C GLY A 216 19.89 -8.14 -19.05
N VAL A 217 20.82 -8.15 -18.09
CA VAL A 217 20.50 -8.07 -16.66
C VAL A 217 20.02 -6.68 -16.29
N CYS A 218 18.91 -6.60 -15.57
CA CYS A 218 18.35 -5.34 -15.08
C CYS A 218 18.37 -5.30 -13.53
N LEU A 219 18.95 -4.22 -12.99
CA LEU A 219 18.99 -3.93 -11.56
C LEU A 219 18.01 -2.80 -11.23
N LEU A 220 16.93 -3.11 -10.53
CA LEU A 220 15.82 -2.19 -10.29
C LEU A 220 15.94 -1.59 -8.90
N PHE A 221 15.89 -0.26 -8.79
CA PHE A 221 15.83 0.43 -7.50
C PHE A 221 14.71 1.46 -7.49
N CYS A 222 14.31 1.86 -6.29
CA CYS A 222 13.39 2.98 -6.14
C CYS A 222 13.71 3.79 -4.88
N ASN A 223 12.80 4.64 -4.41
CA ASN A 223 13.09 5.47 -3.23
C ASN A 223 13.22 4.67 -1.93
N SER A 224 12.39 3.63 -1.72
CA SER A 224 12.31 2.86 -0.47
C SER A 224 12.47 1.35 -0.64
N GLY A 225 12.82 0.90 -1.85
CA GLY A 225 12.99 -0.52 -2.21
C GLY A 225 11.71 -1.30 -2.50
N THR A 226 10.54 -0.74 -2.24
CA THR A 226 9.29 -1.49 -2.44
C THR A 226 8.73 -1.39 -3.86
N ARG A 227 8.83 -0.23 -4.54
CA ARG A 227 8.46 -0.15 -5.97
C ARG A 227 9.31 -1.05 -6.85
N SER A 228 10.62 -1.13 -6.57
CA SER A 228 11.53 -2.03 -7.27
C SER A 228 11.25 -3.50 -6.98
N HIS A 229 10.78 -3.84 -5.77
CA HIS A 229 10.28 -5.18 -5.47
C HIS A 229 9.07 -5.54 -6.34
N ILE A 230 8.07 -4.66 -6.43
CA ILE A 230 6.86 -4.91 -7.24
C ILE A 230 7.20 -4.97 -8.72
N ALA A 231 8.05 -4.07 -9.19
CA ALA A 231 8.54 -4.09 -10.56
C ALA A 231 9.21 -5.43 -10.87
N SER A 232 10.04 -5.92 -9.95
CA SER A 232 10.72 -7.21 -10.10
C SER A 232 9.73 -8.38 -10.16
N GLU A 233 8.72 -8.39 -9.30
CA GLU A 233 7.66 -9.43 -9.33
C GLU A 233 6.85 -9.37 -10.63
N LYS A 234 6.36 -8.19 -11.02
CA LYS A 234 5.57 -8.01 -12.24
C LYS A 234 6.32 -8.47 -13.47
N LEU A 235 7.59 -8.10 -13.60
CA LEU A 235 8.36 -8.45 -14.79
C LEU A 235 8.70 -9.95 -14.83
N LYS A 236 8.91 -10.59 -13.66
CA LYS A 236 9.04 -12.05 -13.57
C LYS A 236 7.75 -12.79 -13.96
N GLU A 237 6.59 -12.26 -13.58
CA GLU A 237 5.28 -12.80 -14.03
C GLU A 237 5.12 -12.73 -15.56
N HIS A 238 5.77 -11.77 -16.21
CA HIS A 238 5.82 -11.64 -17.67
C HIS A 238 6.94 -12.48 -18.32
N GLY A 239 7.59 -13.37 -17.56
CA GLY A 239 8.62 -14.28 -18.05
C GLY A 239 10.01 -13.65 -18.22
N ILE A 240 10.26 -12.50 -17.60
CA ILE A 240 11.59 -11.88 -17.62
C ILE A 240 12.37 -12.33 -16.38
N GLU A 241 13.40 -13.16 -16.60
CA GLU A 241 14.11 -13.84 -15.52
C GLU A 241 15.29 -13.01 -14.96
N ASP A 242 15.99 -12.25 -15.81
CA ASP A 242 17.23 -11.53 -15.47
C ASP A 242 16.96 -10.16 -14.78
N ILE A 243 16.09 -10.16 -13.78
CA ILE A 243 15.67 -8.97 -13.04
C ILE A 243 15.94 -9.11 -11.55
N HIS A 244 16.67 -8.14 -11.01
CA HIS A 244 17.08 -8.13 -9.62
C HIS A 244 16.69 -6.83 -8.92
N ASN A 245 16.14 -6.95 -7.72
CA ASN A 245 15.83 -5.81 -6.87
C ASN A 245 17.11 -5.30 -6.20
N LEU A 246 17.49 -4.06 -6.46
CA LEU A 246 18.64 -3.37 -5.85
C LEU A 246 18.23 -2.61 -4.57
N GLY A 247 16.93 -2.46 -4.30
CA GLY A 247 16.41 -1.87 -3.06
C GLY A 247 16.17 -0.36 -3.14
N ASP A 248 16.42 0.35 -2.04
CA ASP A 248 16.19 1.78 -1.94
C ASP A 248 17.30 2.62 -2.58
N PHE A 249 17.05 3.92 -2.73
CA PHE A 249 17.89 4.85 -3.48
C PHE A 249 19.26 5.02 -2.84
N ASN A 250 19.33 5.06 -1.51
CA ASN A 250 20.60 5.26 -0.81
C ASN A 250 21.48 4.03 -0.95
N ARG A 251 20.89 2.82 -0.80
CA ARG A 251 21.59 1.57 -1.06
C ARG A 251 22.12 1.50 -2.50
N ALA A 252 21.26 1.80 -3.48
CA ALA A 252 21.66 1.80 -4.89
C ALA A 252 22.80 2.81 -5.15
N LYS A 253 22.73 4.00 -4.54
CA LYS A 253 23.78 5.02 -4.64
C LYS A 253 25.12 4.54 -4.11
N GLU A 254 25.14 3.88 -2.95
CA GLU A 254 26.35 3.32 -2.35
C GLU A 254 26.99 2.25 -3.25
N ILE A 255 26.17 1.36 -3.81
CA ILE A 255 26.61 0.29 -4.70
C ILE A 255 27.22 0.87 -5.98
N VAL A 256 26.54 1.83 -6.62
CA VAL A 256 27.00 2.48 -7.86
C VAL A 256 28.29 3.28 -7.61
N ALA A 257 28.37 4.00 -6.49
CA ALA A 257 29.56 4.76 -6.13
C ALA A 257 30.79 3.87 -5.90
N ALA A 258 30.60 2.61 -5.50
CA ALA A 258 31.67 1.64 -5.31
C ALA A 258 32.00 0.83 -6.59
N SER A 259 31.22 0.97 -7.65
CA SER A 259 31.43 0.34 -8.96
C SER A 259 32.01 1.27 -10.02
N ALA A 260 32.13 2.58 -9.72
CA ALA A 260 32.71 3.61 -10.58
C ALA A 260 34.21 3.78 -10.31
#